data_AF-D5QBV2-F1
#
_entry.id   AF-D5QBV2-F1
#
_cell.length_a   1.000
_cell.length_b   1.000
_cell.length_c   1.000
_cell.angle_alpha   90.00
_cell.angle_beta   90.00
_cell.angle_gamma   90.00
#
_symmetry.space_group_name_H-M   'P 1'
#
loop_
_entity.id
_entity.type
_entity.pdbx_description
1 polymer ?
#
loop_
_entity_poly.entity_id
_entity_poly.type
_entity_poly.pdbx_seq_one_letter_code
_entity_poly.pdbx_strand_id
1 'polypeptide(L)'
;MNPEPSPASGSDDYLSRLNEAQRQAVTHGTGVSAGGADSSPLLVIAGAGSGKTNTLAHRVAHLIASGADPRRILLLTFSRRASVEMTRRVERICKTVLGDKAGPLADALAWAGTFHSIGARLLREYRSVFTCMASTVGATGMSMPRAPALSTGICCLCSSPWPGLS
;
A
#
# COMPACT_ATOMS: atom_id res chain seq x y z
N MET A 1 37.11 8.53 -0.75
CA MET A 1 36.47 8.05 -1.98
C MET A 1 35.60 6.86 -1.60
N ASN A 2 34.31 7.06 -1.37
CA ASN A 2 33.39 5.93 -1.22
C ASN A 2 33.10 5.39 -2.63
N PRO A 3 33.09 4.06 -2.85
CA PRO A 3 32.71 3.49 -4.12
C PRO A 3 31.21 3.73 -4.35
N GLU A 4 30.88 4.39 -5.46
CA GLU A 4 29.53 4.50 -6.02
C GLU A 4 28.87 3.10 -6.10
N PRO A 5 27.58 2.96 -5.74
CA PRO A 5 26.88 1.69 -5.89
C PRO A 5 26.72 1.38 -7.39
N SER A 6 27.50 0.41 -7.87
CA SER A 6 27.41 -0.12 -9.23
C SER A 6 25.97 -0.61 -9.50
N PRO A 7 25.28 -0.13 -10.55
CA PRO A 7 23.99 -0.67 -10.92
C PRO A 7 24.20 -2.12 -11.36
N ALA A 8 23.54 -3.05 -10.69
CA ALA A 8 23.59 -4.48 -11.02
C ALA A 8 23.13 -4.68 -12.48
N SER A 9 24.09 -4.86 -13.38
CA SER A 9 23.88 -5.21 -14.78
C SER A 9 23.61 -6.71 -14.88
N GLY A 10 22.35 -7.10 -14.98
CA GLY A 10 21.99 -8.51 -15.17
C GLY A 10 20.49 -8.76 -15.24
N SER A 11 19.86 -8.44 -16.36
CA SER A 11 18.59 -9.01 -16.83
C SER A 11 18.22 -8.30 -18.14
N ASP A 12 17.72 -9.02 -19.15
CA ASP A 12 16.99 -8.39 -20.26
C ASP A 12 16.10 -7.27 -19.70
N ASP A 13 16.27 -6.05 -20.19
CA ASP A 13 15.55 -4.89 -19.67
C ASP A 13 14.05 -5.17 -19.79
N TYR A 14 13.38 -5.50 -18.69
CA TYR A 14 11.95 -5.77 -18.69
C TYR A 14 11.14 -4.52 -19.06
N LEU A 15 11.79 -3.35 -19.11
CA LEU A 15 11.26 -2.10 -19.63
C LEU A 15 11.40 -1.99 -21.17
N SER A 16 12.18 -2.86 -21.83
CA SER A 16 12.37 -2.86 -23.29
C SER A 16 11.08 -3.02 -24.09
N ARG A 17 10.08 -3.70 -23.50
CA ARG A 17 8.75 -3.91 -24.10
C ARG A 17 7.81 -2.71 -23.95
N LEU A 18 8.21 -1.69 -23.20
CA LEU A 18 7.42 -0.50 -22.95
C LEU A 18 7.84 0.61 -23.92
N ASN A 19 6.86 1.37 -24.41
CA ASN A 19 7.18 2.60 -25.13
C ASN A 19 7.71 3.68 -24.17
N GLU A 20 8.19 4.78 -24.73
CA GLU A 20 8.84 5.83 -23.93
C GLU A 20 7.95 6.40 -22.82
N ALA A 21 6.71 6.76 -23.13
CA ALA A 21 5.77 7.28 -22.15
C ALA A 21 5.44 6.26 -21.05
N GLN A 22 5.34 4.97 -21.40
CA GLN A 22 5.12 3.90 -20.44
C GLN A 22 6.33 3.68 -19.54
N ARG A 23 7.55 3.75 -20.08
CA ARG A 23 8.80 3.66 -19.30
C ARG A 23 8.89 4.79 -18.29
N GLN A 24 8.66 6.03 -18.72
CA GLN A 24 8.63 7.19 -17.84
C GLN A 24 7.59 7.02 -16.72
N ALA A 25 6.39 6.54 -17.04
CA ALA A 25 5.38 6.26 -16.04
C ALA A 25 5.78 5.14 -15.06
N VAL A 26 6.63 4.19 -15.47
CA VAL A 26 7.12 3.10 -14.62
C VAL A 26 8.25 3.57 -13.70
N THR A 27 9.16 4.39 -14.19
CA THR A 27 10.34 4.89 -13.44
C THR A 27 10.09 6.19 -12.69
N HIS A 28 8.91 6.80 -12.84
CA HIS A 28 8.58 8.06 -12.15
C HIS A 28 8.68 7.92 -10.63
N GLY A 29 9.54 8.73 -10.02
CA GLY A 29 9.74 8.82 -8.56
C GLY A 29 10.60 7.72 -7.95
N THR A 30 11.32 6.90 -8.74
CA THR A 30 12.20 5.82 -8.23
C THR A 30 13.69 6.17 -8.19
N GLY A 31 14.04 7.47 -8.22
CA GLY A 31 15.40 7.99 -8.14
C GLY A 31 15.94 8.18 -6.71
N VAL A 32 17.27 8.27 -6.57
CA VAL A 32 18.02 8.42 -5.31
C VAL A 32 17.81 9.83 -4.72
N SER A 33 16.65 10.03 -4.12
CA SER A 33 16.41 11.01 -3.06
C SER A 33 15.15 10.57 -2.32
N ALA A 34 15.33 9.52 -1.49
CA ALA A 34 14.33 8.99 -0.56
C ALA A 34 13.98 9.96 0.60
N GLY A 35 14.03 11.27 0.32
CA GLY A 35 13.78 12.34 1.27
C GLY A 35 13.77 13.70 0.56
N GLY A 36 12.64 14.05 -0.08
CA GLY A 36 12.23 15.46 -0.09
C GLY A 36 11.62 16.03 -1.37
N ALA A 37 11.95 15.56 -2.59
CA ALA A 37 11.57 16.32 -3.81
C ALA A 37 10.89 15.51 -4.93
N ASP A 38 11.22 14.22 -5.13
CA ASP A 38 10.88 13.52 -6.39
C ASP A 38 9.70 12.54 -6.32
N SER A 39 9.00 12.45 -5.18
CA SER A 39 7.81 11.60 -5.02
C SER A 39 6.50 12.33 -5.38
N SER A 40 6.47 13.05 -6.50
CA SER A 40 5.27 13.74 -6.93
C SER A 40 4.19 12.75 -7.38
N PRO A 41 2.89 13.01 -7.11
CA PRO A 41 1.81 12.17 -7.63
C PRO A 41 1.84 12.12 -9.17
N LEU A 42 1.69 10.92 -9.73
CA LEU A 42 1.62 10.71 -11.18
C LEU A 42 0.19 10.36 -11.60
N LEU A 43 -0.37 11.16 -12.52
CA LEU A 43 -1.62 10.86 -13.21
C LEU A 43 -1.32 10.37 -14.64
N VAL A 44 -1.75 9.15 -14.97
CA VAL A 44 -1.62 8.58 -16.32
C VAL A 44 -2.96 8.66 -17.04
N ILE A 45 -3.07 9.55 -18.03
CA ILE A 45 -4.23 9.66 -18.91
C ILE A 45 -3.94 8.88 -20.20
N ALA A 46 -4.77 7.89 -20.53
CA ALA A 46 -4.58 7.15 -21.77
C ALA A 46 -5.87 6.56 -22.34
N GLY A 47 -5.97 6.51 -23.67
CA GLY A 47 -7.11 5.96 -24.42
C GLY A 47 -7.28 4.44 -24.28
N ALA A 48 -8.39 3.89 -24.77
CA ALA A 48 -8.58 2.44 -24.80
C ALA A 48 -7.44 1.73 -25.54
N GLY A 49 -7.03 0.54 -25.07
CA GLY A 49 -5.95 -0.24 -25.70
C GLY A 49 -4.51 0.28 -25.51
N SER A 50 -4.30 1.44 -24.88
CA SER A 50 -2.97 2.05 -24.69
C SER A 50 -2.03 1.34 -23.69
N GLY A 51 -2.45 0.21 -23.13
CA GLY A 51 -1.65 -0.56 -22.18
C GLY A 51 -1.62 -0.03 -20.74
N LYS A 52 -2.54 0.84 -20.31
CA LYS A 52 -2.66 1.36 -18.92
C LYS A 52 -2.40 0.31 -17.83
N THR A 53 -3.11 -0.80 -17.95
CA THR A 53 -3.03 -1.92 -17.01
C THR A 53 -1.65 -2.57 -17.03
N ASN A 54 -1.03 -2.66 -18.20
CA ASN A 54 0.32 -3.20 -18.37
C ASN A 54 1.35 -2.25 -17.74
N THR A 55 1.26 -0.95 -18.02
CA THR A 55 2.12 0.08 -17.42
C THR A 55 2.05 0.03 -15.90
N LEU A 56 0.84 -0.08 -15.33
CA LEU A 56 0.68 -0.13 -13.88
C LEU A 56 1.27 -1.40 -13.26
N ALA A 57 1.12 -2.55 -13.92
CA ALA A 57 1.74 -3.80 -13.46
C ALA A 57 3.29 -3.73 -13.51
N HIS A 58 3.85 -3.16 -14.58
CA HIS A 58 5.28 -2.92 -14.69
C HIS A 58 5.78 -1.92 -13.64
N ARG A 59 4.99 -0.89 -13.29
CA ARG A 59 5.34 0.07 -12.22
C ARG A 59 5.44 -0.62 -10.87
N VAL A 60 4.48 -1.46 -10.51
CA VAL A 60 4.53 -2.22 -9.25
C VAL A 60 5.74 -3.14 -9.23
N ALA A 61 5.99 -3.88 -10.33
CA ALA A 61 7.15 -4.75 -10.41
C ALA A 61 8.47 -3.98 -10.33
N HIS A 62 8.55 -2.80 -10.95
CA HIS A 62 9.71 -1.92 -10.88
C HIS A 62 9.95 -1.44 -9.44
N LEU A 63 8.92 -0.99 -8.73
CA LEU A 63 9.03 -0.58 -7.32
C LEU A 63 9.59 -1.71 -6.45
N ILE A 64 9.07 -2.94 -6.63
CA ILE A 64 9.54 -4.12 -5.88
C ILE A 64 10.99 -4.45 -6.24
N ALA A 65 11.34 -4.40 -7.53
CA ALA A 65 12.72 -4.61 -7.99
C ALA A 65 13.69 -3.54 -7.48
N SER A 66 13.22 -2.32 -7.29
CA SER A 66 13.94 -1.21 -6.66
C SER A 66 14.02 -1.33 -5.13
N GLY A 67 13.51 -2.41 -4.52
CA GLY A 67 13.61 -2.69 -3.09
C GLY A 67 12.40 -2.24 -2.25
N ALA A 68 11.30 -1.80 -2.87
CA ALA A 68 10.08 -1.52 -2.12
C ALA A 68 9.47 -2.83 -1.57
N ASP A 69 9.09 -2.82 -0.29
CA ASP A 69 8.35 -3.92 0.32
C ASP A 69 6.96 -4.04 -0.34
N PRO A 70 6.61 -5.18 -0.98
CA PRO A 70 5.30 -5.37 -1.59
C PRO A 70 4.13 -5.18 -0.60
N ARG A 71 4.35 -5.42 0.69
CA ARG A 71 3.34 -5.23 1.74
C ARG A 71 3.00 -3.76 1.99
N ARG A 72 3.84 -2.84 1.51
CA ARG A 72 3.62 -1.39 1.58
C ARG A 72 2.99 -0.82 0.30
N ILE A 73 2.69 -1.67 -0.69
CA ILE A 73 2.07 -1.25 -1.94
C ILE A 73 0.56 -1.49 -1.88
N LEU A 74 -0.21 -0.41 -2.00
CA LEU A 74 -1.67 -0.44 -2.10
C LEU A 74 -2.10 -0.42 -3.57
N LEU A 75 -2.81 -1.45 -4.00
CA LEU A 75 -3.36 -1.56 -5.35
C LEU A 75 -4.88 -1.63 -5.29
N LEU A 76 -5.55 -0.62 -5.83
CA LEU A 76 -7.02 -0.50 -5.79
C LEU A 76 -7.63 -0.57 -7.19
N THR A 77 -8.70 -1.34 -7.31
CA THR A 77 -9.54 -1.40 -8.52
C THR A 77 -11.03 -1.32 -8.19
N PHE A 78 -11.86 -1.06 -9.20
CA PHE A 78 -13.32 -1.08 -9.03
C PHE A 78 -13.91 -2.50 -9.10
N SER A 79 -13.24 -3.45 -9.75
CA SER A 79 -13.75 -4.80 -9.93
C SER A 79 -12.80 -5.87 -9.39
N ARG A 80 -13.39 -6.93 -8.80
CA ARG A 80 -12.64 -8.08 -8.28
C ARG A 80 -11.82 -8.73 -9.40
N ARG A 81 -12.41 -8.89 -10.60
CA ARG A 81 -11.72 -9.46 -11.76
C ARG A 81 -10.47 -8.65 -12.13
N ALA A 82 -10.57 -7.33 -12.21
CA ALA A 82 -9.42 -6.48 -12.53
C ALA A 82 -8.34 -6.55 -11.45
N SER A 83 -8.71 -6.62 -10.17
CA SER A 83 -7.76 -6.78 -9.07
C SER A 83 -6.96 -8.09 -9.19
N VAL A 84 -7.66 -9.20 -9.43
CA VAL A 84 -7.04 -10.53 -9.58
C VAL A 84 -6.16 -10.58 -10.83
N GLU A 85 -6.64 -10.06 -11.95
CA GLU A 85 -5.86 -10.01 -13.20
C GLU A 85 -4.60 -9.15 -13.04
N MET A 86 -4.71 -8.00 -12.38
CA MET A 86 -3.57 -7.12 -12.11
C MET A 86 -2.52 -7.81 -11.23
N THR A 87 -2.95 -8.44 -10.14
CA THR A 87 -2.06 -9.15 -9.21
C THR A 87 -1.29 -10.26 -9.95
N ARG A 88 -1.99 -11.07 -10.75
CA ARG A 88 -1.37 -12.11 -11.60
C ARG A 88 -0.39 -11.54 -12.63
N ARG A 89 -0.65 -10.34 -13.16
CA ARG A 89 0.31 -9.67 -14.07
C ARG A 89 1.57 -9.27 -13.32
N VAL A 90 1.44 -8.63 -12.16
CA VAL A 90 2.56 -8.21 -11.33
C VAL A 90 3.43 -9.41 -10.95
N GLU A 91 2.82 -10.50 -10.48
CA GLU A 91 3.52 -11.75 -10.15
C GLU A 91 4.34 -12.28 -11.33
N ARG A 92 3.73 -12.32 -12.53
CA ARG A 92 4.42 -12.79 -13.74
C ARG A 92 5.62 -11.91 -14.08
N ILE A 93 5.48 -10.60 -14.03
CA ILE A 93 6.57 -9.66 -14.32
C ILE A 93 7.66 -9.78 -13.25
N CYS A 94 7.30 -9.81 -11.98
CA CYS A 94 8.27 -9.97 -10.89
C CYS A 94 9.05 -11.28 -11.00
N LYS A 95 8.40 -12.38 -11.42
CA LYS A 95 9.10 -13.64 -11.70
C LYS A 95 10.13 -13.51 -12.82
N THR A 96 9.85 -12.70 -13.84
CA THR A 96 10.81 -12.39 -14.91
C THR A 96 11.97 -11.51 -14.41
N VAL A 97 11.70 -10.54 -13.54
CA VAL A 97 12.69 -9.55 -13.08
C VAL A 97 13.58 -10.09 -11.96
N LEU A 98 12.99 -10.77 -10.97
CA LEU A 98 13.67 -11.22 -9.75
C LEU A 98 14.07 -12.70 -9.81
N GLY A 99 13.59 -13.45 -10.81
CA GLY A 99 13.81 -14.89 -10.92
C GLY A 99 13.33 -15.64 -9.68
N ASP A 100 14.17 -16.55 -9.17
CA ASP A 100 13.87 -17.36 -7.97
C ASP A 100 13.81 -16.54 -6.67
N LYS A 101 14.29 -15.29 -6.69
CA LYS A 101 14.19 -14.37 -5.53
C LYS A 101 12.78 -13.78 -5.35
N ALA A 102 11.87 -13.99 -6.31
CA ALA A 102 10.55 -13.39 -6.29
C ALA A 102 9.65 -13.86 -5.13
N GLY A 103 9.93 -15.02 -4.51
CA GLY A 103 9.13 -15.59 -3.44
C GLY A 103 7.62 -15.71 -3.77
N PRO A 104 6.76 -16.05 -2.79
CA PRO A 104 5.32 -15.98 -2.97
C PRO A 104 4.86 -14.51 -2.94
N LEU A 105 4.90 -13.85 -4.09
CA LEU A 105 4.49 -12.44 -4.21
C LEU A 105 2.98 -12.24 -3.98
N ALA A 106 2.17 -13.28 -4.22
CA ALA A 106 0.72 -13.28 -4.02
C ALA A 106 0.34 -12.91 -2.57
N ASP A 107 1.04 -13.50 -1.59
CA ASP A 107 0.83 -13.21 -0.17
C ASP A 107 1.44 -11.87 0.23
N ALA A 108 2.47 -11.43 -0.48
CA ALA A 108 3.14 -10.16 -0.21
C ALA A 108 2.30 -8.95 -0.66
N LEU A 109 1.51 -9.07 -1.73
CA LEU A 109 0.57 -8.05 -2.21
C LEU A 109 -0.76 -8.06 -1.44
N ALA A 110 -0.68 -8.14 -0.10
CA ALA A 110 -1.85 -8.25 0.78
C ALA A 110 -2.83 -7.07 0.68
N TRP A 111 -2.39 -5.92 0.16
CA TRP A 111 -3.19 -4.71 -0.03
C TRP A 111 -3.60 -4.50 -1.50
N ALA A 112 -3.62 -5.56 -2.31
CA ALA A 112 -4.25 -5.55 -3.64
C ALA A 112 -5.72 -5.98 -3.55
N GLY A 113 -6.64 -5.11 -3.94
CA GLY A 113 -8.06 -5.40 -3.83
C GLY A 113 -8.98 -4.39 -4.49
N THR A 114 -10.29 -4.59 -4.28
CA THR A 114 -11.27 -3.54 -4.59
C THR A 114 -11.37 -2.53 -3.46
N PHE A 115 -11.89 -1.35 -3.75
CA PHE A 115 -12.24 -0.36 -2.74
C PHE A 115 -13.06 -0.96 -1.59
N HIS A 116 -14.07 -1.78 -1.91
CA HIS A 116 -14.91 -2.43 -0.91
C HIS A 116 -14.15 -3.45 -0.06
N SER A 117 -13.33 -4.31 -0.66
CA SER A 117 -12.60 -5.34 0.11
C SER A 117 -11.55 -4.72 1.03
N ILE A 118 -10.85 -3.68 0.56
CA ILE A 118 -9.85 -2.96 1.35
C ILE A 118 -10.53 -2.13 2.43
N GLY A 119 -11.63 -1.43 2.13
CA GLY A 119 -12.41 -0.70 3.11
C GLY A 119 -12.94 -1.61 4.23
N ALA A 120 -13.49 -2.77 3.87
CA ALA A 120 -13.95 -3.75 4.87
C ALA A 120 -12.80 -4.32 5.72
N ARG A 121 -11.60 -4.48 5.15
CA ARG A 121 -10.40 -4.88 5.92
C ARG A 121 -10.01 -3.82 6.93
N LEU A 122 -9.91 -2.56 6.50
CA LEU A 122 -9.59 -1.43 7.39
C LEU A 122 -10.58 -1.32 8.55
N LEU A 123 -11.88 -1.45 8.28
CA LEU A 123 -12.90 -1.39 9.35
C LEU A 123 -12.76 -2.52 10.38
N ARG A 124 -12.35 -3.72 9.97
CA ARG A 124 -12.08 -4.83 10.90
C ARG A 124 -10.82 -4.59 11.72
N GLU A 125 -9.78 -4.05 11.09
CA GLU A 125 -8.48 -3.78 11.72
C GLU A 125 -8.56 -2.65 12.75
N TYR A 126 -9.30 -1.59 12.44
CA TYR A 126 -9.47 -0.42 13.32
C TYR A 126 -10.77 -0.46 14.14
N ARG A 127 -11.40 -1.64 14.28
CA ARG A 127 -12.70 -1.79 14.97
C ARG A 127 -12.71 -1.18 16.37
N SER A 128 -11.62 -1.32 17.14
CA SER A 128 -11.51 -0.80 18.50
C SER A 128 -11.61 0.73 18.56
N VAL A 129 -11.01 1.42 17.60
CA VAL A 129 -11.06 2.90 17.49
C VAL A 129 -12.49 3.37 17.19
N PHE A 130 -13.19 2.69 16.28
CA PHE A 130 -14.56 3.04 15.92
C PHE A 130 -15.61 2.62 16.97
N THR A 131 -15.39 1.50 17.67
CA THR A 131 -16.35 0.98 18.66
C THR A 131 -16.28 1.77 19.98
N CYS A 132 -15.13 2.34 20.33
CA CYS A 132 -14.95 3.12 21.56
C CYS A 132 -15.80 4.40 21.61
N MET A 133 -16.13 5.01 20.46
CA MET A 133 -17.02 6.19 20.42
C MET A 133 -18.52 5.86 20.61
N ALA A 134 -18.94 4.61 20.39
CA ALA A 134 -20.35 4.22 20.48
C ALA A 134 -20.78 3.84 21.91
N SER A 135 -19.84 3.62 22.84
CA SER A 135 -20.14 3.21 24.22
C SER A 135 -20.45 4.38 25.17
N THR A 136 -20.39 5.64 24.72
CA THR A 136 -20.61 6.82 25.59
C THR A 136 -22.05 7.34 25.57
N VAL A 137 -22.94 6.81 24.71
CA VAL A 137 -24.35 7.22 24.66
C VAL A 137 -25.25 6.01 24.89
N GLY A 138 -25.38 5.59 26.15
CA GLY A 138 -26.33 4.52 26.50
C GLY A 138 -26.05 3.79 27.80
N ALA A 139 -25.88 4.50 28.93
CA ALA A 139 -25.89 3.87 30.25
C ALA A 139 -26.35 4.84 31.35
N THR A 140 -27.55 5.42 31.20
CA THR A 140 -28.31 5.89 32.36
C THR A 140 -29.20 4.74 32.86
N GLY A 141 -28.73 4.04 33.88
CA GLY A 141 -29.56 3.17 34.73
C GLY A 141 -29.27 1.67 34.63
N MET A 142 -28.35 1.17 35.46
CA MET A 142 -28.56 0.04 36.39
C MET A 142 -27.22 -0.47 36.96
N SER A 143 -27.13 -0.43 38.29
CA SER A 143 -26.23 -1.16 39.21
C SER A 143 -24.75 -1.41 38.82
N MET A 144 -23.85 -0.75 39.56
CA MET A 144 -22.43 -1.13 39.69
C MET A 144 -22.27 -2.56 40.24
N PRO A 145 -21.51 -3.44 39.57
CA PRO A 145 -20.77 -4.49 40.28
C PRO A 145 -19.46 -3.90 40.81
N ARG A 146 -19.16 -4.25 42.05
CA ARG A 146 -17.94 -3.90 42.80
C ARG A 146 -16.72 -4.49 42.07
N ALA A 147 -15.80 -3.63 41.60
CA ALA A 147 -14.57 -4.05 40.95
C ALA A 147 -13.60 -4.69 41.98
N PRO A 148 -12.92 -5.80 41.67
CA PRO A 148 -11.65 -6.11 42.31
C PRO A 148 -10.54 -5.31 41.61
N ALA A 149 -9.76 -4.60 42.42
CA ALA A 149 -8.52 -3.98 41.98
C ALA A 149 -7.56 -5.06 41.49
N LEU A 150 -6.95 -4.87 40.31
CA LEU A 150 -5.58 -5.28 39.98
C LEU A 150 -5.15 -4.72 38.61
N SER A 151 -4.19 -3.80 38.69
CA SER A 151 -3.04 -3.57 37.82
C SER A 151 -3.18 -3.58 36.29
N THR A 152 -2.94 -2.41 35.71
CA THR A 152 -2.44 -2.18 34.34
C THR A 152 -3.44 -2.41 33.20
N GLY A 153 -4.48 -1.56 33.13
CA GLY A 153 -5.36 -1.44 31.98
C GLY A 153 -5.49 0.01 31.55
N ILE A 154 -5.13 0.30 30.31
CA ILE A 154 -5.30 1.60 29.63
C ILE A 154 -6.72 2.10 29.87
N CYS A 155 -6.85 3.06 30.79
CA CYS A 155 -8.03 3.89 30.90
C CYS A 155 -7.94 4.89 29.75
N CYS A 156 -8.82 4.74 28.77
CA CYS A 156 -9.07 5.76 27.74
C CYS A 156 -9.52 7.06 28.43
N LEU A 157 -8.55 7.88 28.84
CA LEU A 157 -8.76 9.28 29.15
C LEU A 157 -8.99 10.02 27.84
N CYS A 158 -10.27 10.08 27.46
CA CYS A 158 -10.82 11.06 26.56
C CYS A 158 -10.86 12.42 27.28
N SER A 159 -9.69 13.02 27.52
CA SER A 159 -9.59 14.33 28.17
C SER A 159 -8.31 15.06 27.76
N SER A 160 -8.25 15.58 26.53
CA SER A 160 -7.38 16.70 26.21
C SER A 160 -8.18 17.74 25.43
N PRO A 161 -8.49 18.93 26.00
CA PRO A 161 -9.08 20.02 25.26
C PRO A 161 -8.05 20.55 24.25
N TRP A 162 -8.50 20.77 23.01
CA TRP A 162 -7.72 21.43 21.96
C TRP A 162 -7.28 22.83 22.43
N PRO A 163 -5.97 23.18 22.39
CA PRO A 163 -5.55 24.53 22.70
C PRO A 163 -5.70 25.43 21.46
N GLY A 164 -6.47 26.51 21.62
CA GLY A 164 -6.20 27.79 20.95
C GLY A 164 -6.99 28.13 19.69
N LEU A 165 -8.13 28.81 19.87
CA LEU A 165 -8.45 29.99 19.07
C LEU A 165 -8.75 31.14 20.04
N SER A 166 -7.96 32.20 19.95
CA SER A 166 -8.23 33.55 20.47
C SER A 166 -8.32 34.49 19.29
#